data_AF-A0A963RI69-F1
#
_entry.id   AF-A0A963RI69-F1
#
_cell.length_a   1.000
_cell.length_b   1.000
_cell.length_c   1.000
_cell.angle_alpha   90.00
_cell.angle_beta   90.00
_cell.angle_gamma   90.00
#
_symmetry.space_group_name_H-M   'P 1'
#
loop_
_entity.id
_entity.type
_entity.pdbx_description
1 polymer ?
#
loop_
_entity_poly.entity_id
_entity_poly.type
_entity_poly.pdbx_seq_one_letter_code
_entity_poly.pdbx_strand_id
1 'polypeptide(L)'
;FIYWLTLNTHVPVGADPVLGTEKCTLGSAQWRDDFPPLCRLYQLHHHLADSISTMIMAKDFPDTDILIVGDHRPPIFDRHELARFRDGMVPWVYLRARGGSEPADARVDRVALATSRQDR
;
A
#
# COMPACT_ATOMS: atom_id res chain seq x y z
N PHE A 1 4.67 10.12 18.49
CA PHE A 1 4.09 10.22 17.14
C PHE A 1 5.23 10.24 16.14
N ILE A 2 5.17 9.40 15.10
CA ILE A 2 6.16 9.31 14.04
C ILE A 2 5.42 9.50 12.72
N TYR A 3 5.94 10.38 11.85
CA TYR A 3 5.47 10.54 10.48
C TYR A 3 6.57 10.07 9.53
N TRP A 4 6.20 9.23 8.57
CA TRP A 4 7.10 8.68 7.57
C TRP A 4 6.44 8.75 6.19
N LEU A 5 7.24 9.10 5.19
CA LEU A 5 6.85 9.20 3.79
C LEU A 5 7.71 8.27 2.94
N THR A 6 7.06 7.48 2.10
CA THR A 6 7.70 6.59 1.13
C THR A 6 7.86 7.29 -0.20
N LEU A 7 9.07 7.32 -0.78
CA LEU A 7 9.31 7.90 -2.12
C LEU A 7 9.46 6.83 -3.22
N ASN A 8 9.79 5.60 -2.84
CA ASN A 8 10.21 4.55 -3.77
C ASN A 8 9.10 4.06 -4.71
N THR A 9 7.84 4.42 -4.45
CA THR A 9 6.66 4.04 -5.26
C THR A 9 6.21 5.15 -6.21
N HIS A 10 6.99 6.21 -6.41
CA HIS A 10 6.67 7.25 -7.38
C HIS A 10 6.86 6.73 -8.81
N VAL A 11 5.84 6.87 -9.66
CA VAL A 11 5.88 6.44 -11.06
C VAL A 11 6.70 7.40 -11.95
N PRO A 12 7.28 6.94 -13.07
CA PRO A 12 7.25 5.57 -13.61
C PRO A 12 8.20 4.61 -12.88
N VAL A 13 7.75 3.37 -12.67
CA VAL A 13 8.56 2.31 -12.05
C VAL A 13 9.17 1.42 -13.15
N GLY A 14 10.48 1.57 -13.35
CA GLY A 14 11.26 0.75 -14.27
C GLY A 14 11.67 -0.61 -13.69
N ALA A 15 12.29 -1.43 -14.53
CA ALA A 15 13.00 -2.62 -14.08
C ALA A 15 14.32 -2.18 -13.41
N ASP A 16 14.48 -2.52 -12.13
CA ASP A 16 15.64 -2.17 -11.32
C ASP A 16 15.96 -3.34 -10.36
N PRO A 17 17.17 -3.92 -10.41
CA PRO A 17 17.56 -5.02 -9.54
C PRO A 17 17.71 -4.61 -8.07
N VAL A 18 18.06 -3.36 -7.78
CA VAL A 18 18.17 -2.84 -6.39
C VAL A 18 16.80 -2.74 -5.75
N LEU A 19 15.80 -2.34 -6.54
CA LEU A 19 14.41 -2.25 -6.08
C LEU A 19 13.65 -3.59 -6.19
N GLY A 20 14.25 -4.61 -6.81
CA GLY A 20 13.64 -5.92 -7.02
C GLY A 20 12.50 -5.90 -8.04
N THR A 21 12.51 -4.98 -9.02
CA THR A 21 11.44 -4.78 -10.00
C THR A 21 11.75 -5.33 -11.40
N GLU A 22 12.88 -6.04 -11.56
CA GLU A 22 13.23 -6.70 -12.83
C GLU A 22 12.20 -7.76 -13.23
N LYS A 23 11.64 -8.47 -12.25
CA LYS A 23 10.62 -9.49 -12.45
C LYS A 23 9.49 -9.31 -11.44
N CYS A 24 8.36 -8.79 -11.92
CA CYS A 24 7.13 -8.83 -11.17
C CYS A 24 6.48 -10.21 -11.27
N THR A 25 6.11 -10.79 -10.13
CA THR A 25 5.44 -12.10 -10.05
C THR A 25 4.02 -12.01 -9.52
N LEU A 26 3.53 -10.81 -9.23
CA LEU A 26 2.18 -10.57 -8.73
C LEU A 26 1.13 -10.81 -9.81
N GLY A 27 -0.06 -11.27 -9.38
CA GLY A 27 -1.22 -11.44 -10.26
C GLY A 27 -1.11 -12.61 -11.25
N SER A 28 -1.98 -12.60 -12.26
CA SER A 28 -1.98 -13.57 -13.36
C SER A 28 -0.88 -13.27 -14.38
N ALA A 29 -0.55 -14.23 -15.26
CA ALA A 29 0.37 -13.99 -16.37
C ALA A 29 -0.12 -12.84 -17.26
N GLN A 30 -1.40 -12.87 -17.63
CA GLN A 30 -2.04 -11.81 -18.41
C GLN A 30 -1.89 -10.43 -17.75
N TRP A 31 -2.08 -10.31 -16.44
CA TRP A 31 -1.88 -9.03 -15.73
C TRP A 31 -0.45 -8.48 -15.89
N ARG A 32 0.54 -9.37 -15.79
CA ARG A 32 1.95 -8.99 -15.94
C ARG A 32 2.28 -8.54 -17.35
N ASP A 33 1.64 -9.16 -18.34
CA ASP A 33 1.85 -8.85 -19.76
C ASP A 33 1.12 -7.56 -20.16
N ASP A 34 -0.12 -7.38 -19.69
CA ASP A 34 -0.97 -6.23 -20.02
C ASP A 34 -0.58 -4.95 -19.25
N PHE A 35 -0.01 -5.08 -18.03
CA PHE A 35 0.35 -3.96 -17.15
C PHE A 35 1.73 -4.10 -16.49
N PRO A 36 2.84 -4.27 -17.24
CA PRO A 36 4.15 -4.47 -16.64
C PRO A 36 4.58 -3.35 -15.66
N PRO A 37 4.41 -2.04 -15.97
CA PRO A 37 4.73 -0.96 -15.03
C PRO A 37 3.89 -0.99 -13.75
N LEU A 38 2.58 -1.23 -13.86
CA LEU A 38 1.71 -1.34 -12.68
C LEU A 38 2.07 -2.56 -11.83
N CYS A 39 2.40 -3.69 -12.46
CA CYS A 39 2.85 -4.85 -11.71
C CYS A 39 4.08 -4.52 -10.86
N ARG A 40 5.09 -3.87 -11.43
CA ARG A 40 6.29 -3.43 -10.69
C ARG A 40 5.94 -2.45 -9.56
N LEU A 41 5.03 -1.51 -9.80
CA LEU A 41 4.55 -0.61 -8.76
C LEU A 41 3.92 -1.38 -7.58
N TYR A 42 3.02 -2.33 -7.86
CA TYR A 42 2.42 -3.17 -6.82
C TYR A 42 3.43 -4.09 -6.13
N GLN A 43 4.48 -4.52 -6.83
CA GLN A 43 5.57 -5.28 -6.23
C GLN A 43 6.33 -4.46 -5.19
N LEU A 44 6.58 -3.17 -5.44
CA LEU A 44 7.17 -2.28 -4.44
C LEU A 44 6.27 -2.06 -3.24
N HIS A 45 4.96 -1.89 -3.45
CA HIS A 45 4.00 -1.84 -2.36
C HIS A 45 3.96 -3.15 -1.55
N HIS A 46 4.12 -4.30 -2.21
CA HIS A 46 4.20 -5.59 -1.54
C HIS A 46 5.48 -5.71 -0.69
N HIS A 47 6.65 -5.36 -1.21
CA HIS A 47 7.91 -5.36 -0.44
C HIS A 47 7.83 -4.42 0.79
N LEU A 48 7.21 -3.26 0.61
CA LEU A 48 6.94 -2.32 1.70
C LEU A 48 6.03 -2.93 2.75
N ALA A 49 4.91 -3.53 2.34
CA ALA A 49 3.96 -4.17 3.23
C ALA A 49 4.59 -5.33 4.02
N ASP A 50 5.42 -6.15 3.37
CA ASP A 50 6.17 -7.23 4.02
C ASP A 50 7.15 -6.68 5.06
N SER A 51 7.91 -5.64 4.70
CA SER A 51 8.88 -4.99 5.61
C SER A 51 8.19 -4.38 6.84
N ILE A 52 7.07 -3.68 6.63
CA ILE A 52 6.24 -3.16 7.72
C ILE A 52 5.73 -4.32 8.58
N SER A 53 5.18 -5.37 7.96
CA SER A 53 4.63 -6.53 8.67
C SER A 53 5.69 -7.22 9.53
N THR A 54 6.90 -7.42 9.01
CA THR A 54 8.03 -7.98 9.78
C THR A 54 8.38 -7.10 10.98
N MET A 55 8.48 -5.79 10.79
CA MET A 55 8.80 -4.84 11.86
C MET A 55 7.73 -4.82 12.96
N ILE A 56 6.46 -4.69 12.60
CA ILE A 56 5.37 -4.52 13.57
C ILE A 56 5.00 -5.82 14.31
N MET A 57 5.46 -6.97 13.79
CA MET A 57 5.29 -8.28 14.44
C MET A 57 6.49 -8.67 15.31
N ALA A 58 7.54 -7.84 15.39
CA ALA A 58 8.65 -8.06 16.31
C ALA A 58 8.16 -8.01 17.77
N LYS A 59 8.72 -8.87 18.63
CA LYS A 59 8.25 -9.05 20.02
C LYS A 59 8.41 -7.80 20.88
N ASP A 60 9.37 -6.95 20.52
CA ASP A 60 9.73 -5.71 21.19
C ASP A 60 9.12 -4.47 20.50
N PHE A 61 8.31 -4.66 19.46
CA PHE A 61 7.58 -3.56 18.84
C PHE A 61 6.51 -3.04 19.81
N PRO A 62 6.48 -1.73 20.12
CA PRO A 62 5.54 -1.18 21.10
C PRO A 62 4.10 -1.25 20.59
N ASP A 63 3.12 -1.31 21.51
CA ASP A 63 1.70 -1.19 21.18
C ASP A 63 1.42 0.14 20.47
N THR A 64 1.33 0.08 19.14
CA THR A 64 1.27 1.25 18.27
C THR A 64 0.15 1.10 17.26
N ASP A 65 -0.73 2.08 17.22
CA ASP A 65 -1.68 2.26 16.14
C ASP A 65 -0.96 2.86 14.91
N ILE A 66 -1.22 2.30 13.73
CA ILE A 66 -0.56 2.68 12.48
C ILE A 66 -1.63 3.04 11.45
N LEU A 67 -1.52 4.24 10.87
CA LEU A 67 -2.32 4.67 9.74
C LEU A 67 -1.42 4.83 8.52
N ILE A 68 -1.68 4.06 7.48
CA ILE A 68 -1.03 4.13 6.17
C ILE A 68 -2.03 4.74 5.20
N VAL A 69 -1.66 5.82 4.50
CA VAL A 69 -2.55 6.53 3.57
C VAL A 69 -1.77 6.83 2.29
N GLY A 70 -2.39 6.58 1.14
CA GLY A 70 -1.88 7.10 -0.13
C GLY A 70 -1.97 8.64 -0.16
N ASP A 71 -1.04 9.29 -0.84
CA ASP A 71 -0.98 10.74 -0.95
C ASP A 71 -1.87 11.29 -2.08
N HIS A 72 -1.84 10.65 -3.26
CA HIS A 72 -2.68 10.95 -4.40
C HIS A 72 -2.72 9.78 -5.40
N ARG A 73 -3.58 9.87 -6.43
CA ARG A 73 -3.54 8.92 -7.55
C ARG A 73 -2.24 9.07 -8.34
N PRO A 74 -1.62 8.00 -8.87
CA PRO A 74 -0.40 8.13 -9.64
C PRO A 74 -0.59 8.98 -10.92
N PRO A 75 0.37 9.84 -11.30
CA PRO A 75 0.35 10.61 -12.56
C PRO A 75 0.73 9.71 -13.75
N ILE A 76 -0.08 8.70 -14.02
CA ILE A 76 0.11 7.76 -15.14
C ILE A 76 -0.34 8.41 -16.46
N PHE A 77 0.51 8.33 -17.49
CA PHE A 77 0.22 8.85 -18.83
C PHE A 77 -0.57 7.86 -19.69
N ASP A 78 -0.30 6.56 -19.56
CA ASP A 78 -1.03 5.54 -20.31
C ASP A 78 -2.49 5.46 -19.82
N ARG A 79 -3.45 5.63 -20.73
CA ARG A 79 -4.87 5.68 -20.36
C ARG A 79 -5.42 4.33 -19.89
N HIS A 80 -4.88 3.23 -20.40
CA HIS A 80 -5.30 1.88 -20.05
C HIS A 80 -4.86 1.53 -18.62
N GLU A 81 -3.64 1.94 -18.24
CA GLU A 81 -3.15 1.85 -16.87
C GLU A 81 -3.88 2.82 -15.93
N LEU A 82 -4.06 4.08 -16.35
CA LEU A 82 -4.72 5.11 -15.54
C LEU A 82 -6.17 4.73 -15.18
N ALA A 83 -6.88 4.05 -16.08
CA ALA A 83 -8.26 3.59 -15.85
C ALA A 83 -8.39 2.58 -14.69
N ARG A 84 -7.29 2.07 -14.14
CA ARG A 84 -7.26 1.21 -12.95
C ARG A 84 -7.37 1.99 -11.64
N PHE A 85 -7.28 3.31 -11.69
CA PHE A 85 -7.35 4.20 -10.52
C PHE A 85 -8.60 5.08 -10.57
N ARG A 86 -9.15 5.38 -9.40
CA ARG A 86 -10.29 6.29 -9.26
C ARG A 86 -9.79 7.69 -8.91
N ASP A 87 -10.30 8.68 -9.62
CA ASP A 87 -10.00 10.08 -9.32
C ASP A 87 -10.47 10.47 -7.92
N GLY A 88 -9.62 11.24 -7.23
CA GLY A 88 -9.90 11.76 -5.89
C GLY A 88 -9.98 10.69 -4.81
N MET A 89 -9.51 9.46 -5.06
CA MET A 89 -9.49 8.40 -4.05
C MET A 89 -8.08 7.87 -3.81
N VAL A 90 -7.75 7.63 -2.55
CA VAL A 90 -6.51 6.98 -2.13
C VAL A 90 -6.82 5.79 -1.22
N PRO A 91 -6.03 4.71 -1.31
CA PRO A 91 -6.15 3.60 -0.37
C PRO A 91 -5.64 4.04 1.01
N TRP A 92 -6.26 3.51 2.06
CA TRP A 92 -5.72 3.62 3.41
C TRP A 92 -5.91 2.31 4.18
N VAL A 93 -5.01 2.09 5.15
CA VAL A 93 -5.02 0.95 6.06
C VAL A 93 -4.79 1.48 7.46
N TYR A 94 -5.69 1.13 8.39
CA TYR A 94 -5.51 1.40 9.81
C TYR A 94 -5.30 0.07 10.54
N LEU A 95 -4.16 -0.05 11.21
CA LEU A 95 -3.79 -1.18 12.04
C LEU A 95 -3.84 -0.73 13.49
N ARG A 96 -4.66 -1.40 14.31
CA ARG A 96 -4.81 -1.10 15.73
C ARG A 96 -3.95 -2.05 16.57
N ALA A 97 -3.31 -1.50 17.61
CA ALA A 97 -2.57 -2.30 18.57
C ALA A 97 -3.50 -3.29 19.30
N ARG A 98 -3.04 -4.52 19.49
CA ARG A 98 -3.82 -5.56 20.19
C ARG A 98 -4.03 -5.24 21.68
N GLY A 99 -3.06 -4.57 22.30
CA GLY A 99 -3.12 -4.13 23.71
C GLY A 99 -3.86 -2.80 23.93
N GLY A 100 -4.30 -2.12 22.86
CA GLY A 100 -5.09 -0.90 22.96
C GLY A 100 -6.44 -1.18 23.61
N SER A 101 -6.67 -0.64 24.80
CA SER A 101 -7.93 -0.81 25.53
C SER A 101 -9.06 -0.06 24.84
N GLU A 102 -10.00 -0.80 24.22
CA GLU A 102 -11.36 -0.33 23.94
C GLU A 102 -12.37 -1.25 24.66
N PRO A 103 -13.54 -0.72 25.09
CA PRO A 103 -14.57 -1.51 25.76
C PRO A 103 -15.01 -2.69 24.90
N ALA A 104 -15.33 -3.81 25.55
CA ALA A 104 -15.63 -5.12 24.96
C ALA A 104 -16.72 -5.17 23.86
N ASP A 105 -17.44 -4.08 23.63
CA ASP A 105 -18.58 -3.93 22.72
C ASP A 105 -18.21 -3.45 21.30
N ALA A 106 -16.95 -3.01 21.07
CA ALA A 106 -16.47 -2.58 19.75
C ALA A 106 -15.88 -3.72 18.89
N ARG A 107 -15.95 -4.98 19.37
CA ARG A 107 -15.41 -6.19 18.71
C ARG A 107 -16.23 -6.68 17.51
N VAL A 108 -16.79 -5.76 16.73
CA VAL A 108 -17.44 -6.11 15.46
C VAL A 108 -16.47 -5.80 14.34
N ASP A 109 -15.92 -6.87 13.76
CA ASP A 109 -15.47 -7.01 12.36
C ASP A 109 -14.95 -5.76 11.67
N ARG A 110 -13.65 -5.66 11.31
CA ARG A 110 -13.19 -4.89 10.12
C ARG A 110 -11.67 -4.99 9.92
N VAL A 111 -11.25 -5.82 8.96
CA VAL A 111 -10.24 -5.33 7.99
C VAL A 111 -11.05 -4.50 6.98
N ALA A 112 -11.14 -3.20 7.21
CA ALA A 112 -11.75 -2.29 6.25
C ALA A 112 -10.67 -1.81 5.27
N LEU A 113 -10.65 -2.36 4.06
CA LEU A 113 -10.13 -1.61 2.92
C LEU A 113 -11.16 -0.53 2.61
N ALA A 114 -10.89 0.69 3.07
CA ALA A 114 -11.71 1.83 2.76
C ALA A 114 -10.94 2.78 1.84
N THR A 115 -11.68 3.47 0.98
CA THR A 115 -11.16 4.51 0.08
C THR A 115 -11.67 5.84 0.62
N SER A 116 -10.78 6.79 0.86
CA SER A 116 -11.17 8.14 1.27
C SER A 116 -11.18 9.05 0.05
N ARG A 117 -12.16 9.97 -0.01
CA ARG A 117 -12.19 11.03 -1.01
C ARG A 117 -11.25 12.14 -0.55
N GLN A 118 -10.33 12.57 -1.39
CA GLN A 118 -9.44 13.68 -1.12
C GLN A 118 -9.99 14.90 -1.85
N ASP A 119 -10.77 15.70 -1.12
CA ASP A 119 -11.26 16.99 -1.61
C ASP A 119 -10.08 17.97 -1.63
N ARG A 120 -9.92 18.68 -2.76
CA ARG A 120 -8.92 19.74 -2.91
C ARG A 120 -9.42 21.04 -2.28
#